data_AF-A0A3R9BD62-F1
#
_entry.id   AF-A0A3R9BD62-F1
#
_cell.length_a   1.000
_cell.length_b   1.000
_cell.length_c   1.000
_cell.angle_alpha   90.00
_cell.angle_beta   90.00
_cell.angle_gamma   90.00
#
_symmetry.space_group_name_H-M   'P 1'
#
loop_
_entity.id
_entity.type
_entity.pdbx_description
1 polymer ?
#
loop_
_entity_poly.entity_id
_entity_poly.type
_entity_poly.pdbx_seq_one_letter_code
_entity_poly.pdbx_strand_id
1 'polypeptide(L)'
;MVFVALGVLMTAACAATPKDISVSSSSDIGLVVIEVEPTEDLRAHAQYNLGVMAFDPATGKITANFFGGWAGIDPQSAAVSERSYLVGQAKPGVYAIADLRISQWGVCYNNGTVRFDVRPGEVVFVGRYNPNTSLTELQEATRDGRVPRQAMQNQFFYLFDTPRPDLTPPDRVEGWRDNVRAYLSANFPNVSAPITQAVHTPAVFGTGRSLDGTIKLCGGYYAKGRDQAEPAAASATSTPD
;
A
#
# COMPACT_ATOMS: atom_id res chain seq x y z
N MET A 1 -17.97 42.87 23.85
CA MET A 1 -17.53 41.46 23.82
C MET A 1 -17.77 40.95 22.41
N VAL A 2 -16.71 40.73 21.63
CA VAL A 2 -16.80 40.21 20.26
C VAL A 2 -16.36 38.75 20.32
N PHE A 3 -17.29 37.83 20.07
CA PHE A 3 -16.97 36.42 19.85
C PHE A 3 -16.53 36.25 18.40
N VAL A 4 -15.24 35.95 18.20
CA VAL A 4 -14.72 35.50 16.90
C VAL A 4 -14.94 33.99 16.85
N ALA A 5 -15.93 33.56 16.06
CA ALA A 5 -16.13 32.16 15.73
C ALA A 5 -15.04 31.74 14.74
N LEU A 6 -14.06 30.97 15.23
CA LEU A 6 -13.02 30.35 14.42
C LEU A 6 -13.66 29.17 13.66
N GLY A 7 -14.11 29.42 12.43
CA GLY A 7 -14.60 28.38 11.54
C GLY A 7 -13.45 27.50 11.05
N VAL A 8 -13.39 26.25 11.51
CA VAL A 8 -12.52 25.21 10.96
C VAL A 8 -13.06 24.85 9.58
N LEU A 9 -12.43 25.36 8.52
CA LEU A 9 -12.61 24.81 7.18
C LEU A 9 -11.99 23.41 7.16
N MET A 10 -12.84 22.39 7.29
CA MET A 10 -12.47 21.05 6.85
C MET A 10 -12.41 21.05 5.33
N THR A 11 -11.21 21.16 4.76
CA THR A 11 -10.99 20.84 3.35
C THR A 11 -11.20 19.34 3.19
N ALA A 12 -12.39 18.94 2.77
CA ALA A 12 -12.60 17.61 2.23
C ALA A 12 -11.57 17.42 1.11
N ALA A 13 -10.62 16.49 1.31
CA ALA A 13 -9.77 16.03 0.22
C ALA A 13 -10.71 15.33 -0.78
N CYS A 14 -11.17 16.08 -1.79
CA CYS A 14 -11.86 15.48 -2.93
C CYS A 14 -10.91 14.43 -3.51
N ALA A 15 -11.33 13.16 -3.50
CA ALA A 15 -10.62 12.12 -4.21
C ALA A 15 -10.50 12.55 -5.67
N ALA A 16 -9.28 12.68 -6.18
CA ALA A 16 -9.05 13.06 -7.57
C ALA A 16 -9.66 11.99 -8.48
N THR A 17 -10.44 12.39 -9.48
CA THR A 17 -10.96 11.41 -10.43
C THR A 17 -9.85 10.99 -11.40
N PRO A 18 -9.92 9.80 -12.04
CA PRO A 18 -8.89 9.34 -12.97
C PRO A 18 -8.52 10.35 -14.07
N LYS A 19 -9.46 11.21 -14.47
CA LYS A 19 -9.24 12.28 -15.47
C LYS A 19 -8.42 13.46 -14.95
N ASP A 20 -8.41 13.68 -13.64
CA ASP A 20 -7.68 14.79 -13.00
C ASP A 20 -6.21 14.43 -12.75
N ILE A 21 -5.85 13.14 -12.85
CA ILE A 21 -4.48 12.66 -12.68
C ILE A 21 -3.70 12.90 -13.97
N SER A 22 -2.71 13.79 -13.90
CA SER A 22 -1.79 14.13 -14.98
C SER A 22 -0.35 13.82 -14.56
N VAL A 23 0.32 12.94 -15.31
CA VAL A 23 1.72 12.55 -15.07
C VAL A 23 2.42 12.43 -16.42
N SER A 24 3.51 13.18 -16.58
CA SER A 24 4.38 13.18 -17.78
C SER A 24 5.84 13.07 -17.35
N SER A 25 6.77 12.93 -18.30
CA SER A 25 8.20 12.86 -17.98
C SER A 25 8.78 14.10 -17.29
N SER A 26 8.07 15.23 -17.29
CA SER A 26 8.45 16.46 -16.58
C SER A 26 7.75 16.65 -15.23
N SER A 27 6.85 15.75 -14.84
CA SER A 27 6.14 15.82 -13.56
C SER A 27 7.10 15.56 -12.39
N ASP A 28 6.85 16.23 -11.27
CA ASP A 28 7.59 16.06 -10.01
C ASP A 28 7.13 14.84 -9.18
N ILE A 29 6.05 14.20 -9.62
CA ILE A 29 5.46 12.99 -9.04
C ILE A 29 5.57 11.81 -10.02
N GLY A 30 5.47 10.60 -9.49
CA GLY A 30 5.28 9.38 -10.25
C GLY A 30 3.89 8.77 -10.05
N LEU A 31 3.61 7.72 -10.80
CA LEU A 31 2.38 6.93 -10.69
C LEU A 31 2.72 5.47 -10.37
N VAL A 32 2.11 4.92 -9.34
CA VAL A 32 2.22 3.50 -8.97
C VAL A 32 1.04 2.75 -9.57
N VAL A 33 1.32 1.64 -10.26
CA VAL A 33 0.31 0.76 -10.86
C VAL A 33 0.53 -0.67 -10.39
N ILE A 34 -0.52 -1.28 -9.83
CA ILE A 34 -0.54 -2.69 -9.41
C ILE A 34 -1.72 -3.36 -10.13
N GLU A 35 -1.46 -4.45 -10.85
CA GLU A 35 -2.53 -5.31 -11.34
C GLU A 35 -3.10 -6.12 -10.18
N VAL A 36 -4.40 -6.34 -10.15
CA VAL A 36 -5.10 -7.14 -9.16
C VAL A 36 -5.68 -8.35 -9.85
N GLU A 37 -5.36 -9.53 -9.32
CA GLU A 37 -5.95 -10.78 -9.79
C GLU A 37 -7.47 -10.75 -9.54
N PRO A 38 -8.32 -11.03 -10.56
CA PRO A 38 -9.76 -11.01 -10.39
C PRO A 38 -10.17 -12.15 -9.45
N THR A 39 -10.98 -11.84 -8.44
CA THR A 39 -11.49 -12.83 -7.49
C THR A 39 -13.01 -12.75 -7.41
N GLU A 40 -13.70 -13.87 -7.17
CA GLU A 40 -15.16 -13.88 -7.01
C GLU A 40 -15.57 -13.05 -5.78
N ASP A 41 -14.77 -13.13 -4.71
CA ASP A 41 -14.95 -12.33 -3.49
C ASP A 41 -14.78 -10.83 -3.74
N LEU A 42 -13.83 -10.42 -4.59
CA LEU A 42 -13.68 -9.02 -5.03
C LEU A 42 -14.92 -8.48 -5.73
N ARG A 43 -15.62 -9.33 -6.48
CA ARG A 43 -16.85 -8.97 -7.19
C ARG A 43 -18.06 -8.91 -6.25
N ALA A 44 -18.03 -9.69 -5.16
CA ALA A 44 -19.15 -9.84 -4.23
C ALA A 44 -19.05 -8.93 -3.00
N HIS A 45 -17.83 -8.64 -2.50
CA HIS A 45 -17.62 -7.96 -1.24
C HIS A 45 -16.40 -7.02 -1.24
N ALA A 46 -16.70 -5.76 -0.93
CA ALA A 46 -15.89 -4.77 -0.23
C ALA A 46 -14.64 -4.20 -0.93
N GLN A 47 -14.66 -2.87 -0.99
CA GLN A 47 -13.53 -1.97 -1.19
C GLN A 47 -12.43 -2.28 -0.16
N TYR A 48 -11.50 -3.18 -0.47
CA TYR A 48 -10.25 -3.26 0.28
C TYR A 48 -9.31 -2.15 -0.18
N ASN A 49 -8.36 -1.79 0.67
CA ASN A 49 -7.30 -0.85 0.35
C ASN A 49 -5.95 -1.55 0.53
N LEU A 50 -5.09 -1.45 -0.49
CA LEU A 50 -3.71 -1.91 -0.40
C LEU A 50 -2.84 -0.71 0.02
N GLY A 51 -2.26 -0.78 1.21
CA GLY A 51 -1.37 0.24 1.73
C GLY A 51 -0.01 0.16 1.06
N VAL A 52 0.25 1.13 0.18
CA VAL A 52 1.58 1.36 -0.40
C VAL A 52 2.15 2.61 0.26
N MET A 53 3.18 2.42 1.08
CA MET A 53 3.65 3.41 2.04
C MET A 53 5.13 3.71 1.85
N ALA A 54 5.51 4.97 2.03
CA ALA A 54 6.89 5.42 1.99
C ALA A 54 7.70 4.67 3.04
N PHE A 55 8.88 4.21 2.63
CA PHE A 55 9.76 3.36 3.39
C PHE A 55 11.16 3.95 3.38
N ASP A 56 11.79 4.03 4.56
CA ASP A 56 13.18 4.42 4.68
C ASP A 56 14.06 3.15 4.73
N PRO A 57 14.83 2.87 3.66
CA PRO A 57 15.70 1.69 3.62
C PRO A 57 16.88 1.78 4.59
N ALA A 58 17.29 2.97 5.02
CA ALA A 58 18.38 3.12 5.97
C ALA A 58 17.97 2.70 7.39
N THR A 59 16.71 2.97 7.76
CA THR A 59 16.20 2.66 9.11
C THR A 59 15.24 1.47 9.17
N GLY A 60 14.80 0.94 8.02
CA GLY A 60 13.84 -0.16 7.96
C GLY A 60 12.45 0.23 8.44
N LYS A 61 12.05 1.49 8.24
CA LYS A 61 10.81 2.06 8.80
C LYS A 61 9.84 2.53 7.74
N ILE A 62 8.56 2.35 8.01
CA ILE A 62 7.50 3.07 7.32
C ILE A 62 7.50 4.51 7.82
N THR A 63 7.51 5.47 6.89
CA THR A 63 7.52 6.91 7.20
C THR A 63 6.19 7.60 6.83
N ALA A 64 5.27 6.84 6.23
CA ALA A 64 3.91 7.31 5.93
C ALA A 64 3.17 7.68 7.22
N ASN A 65 2.48 8.80 7.18
CA ASN A 65 1.76 9.36 8.32
C ASN A 65 0.52 10.15 7.85
N PHE A 66 -0.19 10.78 8.78
CA PHE A 66 -1.40 11.56 8.46
C PHE A 66 -1.16 12.68 7.43
N PHE A 67 0.05 13.24 7.37
CA PHE A 67 0.39 14.34 6.46
C PHE A 67 0.91 13.88 5.09
N GLY A 68 1.13 12.58 4.88
CA GLY A 68 1.55 12.05 3.59
C GLY A 68 2.43 10.82 3.66
N GLY A 69 3.11 10.51 2.55
CA GLY A 69 3.92 9.30 2.40
C GLY A 69 3.12 8.07 1.96
N TRP A 70 1.91 8.25 1.47
CA TRP A 70 1.12 7.19 0.85
C TRP A 70 1.24 7.32 -0.67
N ALA A 71 1.30 6.20 -1.39
CA ALA A 71 0.82 6.23 -2.77
C ALA A 71 -0.71 6.31 -2.69
N GLY A 72 -1.31 7.30 -3.36
CA GLY A 72 -2.75 7.54 -3.32
C GLY A 72 -3.54 6.49 -4.11
N ILE A 73 -3.41 5.22 -3.72
CA ILE A 73 -3.98 4.06 -4.42
C ILE A 73 -5.50 4.11 -4.31
N ASP A 74 -6.17 4.33 -5.44
CA ASP A 74 -7.63 4.35 -5.53
C ASP A 74 -8.17 2.93 -5.79
N PRO A 75 -8.95 2.33 -4.87
CA PRO A 75 -9.58 1.03 -5.11
C PRO A 75 -10.70 1.11 -6.17
N GLN A 76 -11.20 2.28 -6.54
CA GLN A 76 -12.24 2.45 -7.55
C GLN A 76 -11.72 2.36 -9.00
N SER A 77 -10.40 2.43 -9.22
CA SER A 77 -9.82 2.26 -10.56
C SER A 77 -9.99 0.81 -11.09
N ALA A 78 -10.36 -0.13 -10.23
CA ALA A 78 -10.60 -1.54 -10.54
C ALA A 78 -11.83 -1.82 -11.43
N ALA A 79 -12.72 -0.85 -11.66
CA ALA A 79 -14.07 -1.09 -12.20
C ALA A 79 -14.20 -1.24 -13.73
N VAL A 80 -13.11 -1.21 -14.51
CA VAL A 80 -13.22 -1.11 -15.99
C VAL A 80 -12.21 -2.00 -16.73
N SER A 81 -12.19 -3.32 -16.50
CA SER A 81 -11.89 -4.39 -17.49
C SER A 81 -11.96 -5.78 -16.84
N GLU A 82 -11.75 -6.87 -17.59
CA GLU A 82 -11.54 -8.23 -17.04
C GLU A 82 -10.37 -8.29 -16.03
N ARG A 83 -9.49 -7.29 -16.05
CA ARG A 83 -8.39 -7.07 -15.10
C ARG A 83 -8.60 -5.78 -14.33
N SER A 84 -8.37 -5.83 -13.04
CA SER A 84 -8.48 -4.65 -12.17
C SER A 84 -7.08 -4.09 -11.93
N TYR A 85 -6.91 -2.77 -12.00
CA TYR A 85 -5.67 -2.11 -11.60
C TYR A 85 -5.95 -1.18 -10.43
N LEU A 86 -4.99 -1.15 -9.50
CA LEU A 86 -4.85 -0.16 -8.45
C LEU A 86 -3.85 0.89 -8.92
N VAL A 87 -4.28 2.14 -8.94
CA VAL A 87 -3.47 3.26 -9.44
C VAL A 87 -3.41 4.36 -8.40
N GLY A 88 -2.23 4.91 -8.16
CA GLY A 88 -2.07 6.02 -7.22
C GLY A 88 -0.86 6.89 -7.49
N GLN A 89 -1.02 8.20 -7.26
CA GLN A 89 0.09 9.15 -7.33
C GLN A 89 1.02 8.97 -6.14
N ALA A 90 2.32 9.11 -6.37
CA ALA A 90 3.35 9.02 -5.35
C ALA A 90 4.41 10.11 -5.56
N LYS A 91 4.90 10.67 -4.47
CA LYS A 91 6.12 11.50 -4.53
C LYS A 91 7.32 10.61 -4.84
N PRO A 92 8.42 11.13 -5.40
CA PRO A 92 9.62 10.35 -5.58
C PRO A 92 10.15 9.82 -4.24
N GLY A 93 10.59 8.56 -4.22
CA GLY A 93 11.07 7.90 -3.01
C GLY A 93 10.97 6.38 -3.08
N VAL A 94 11.26 5.73 -1.95
CA VAL A 94 11.15 4.28 -1.80
C VAL A 94 9.84 3.95 -1.11
N TYR A 95 9.12 2.97 -1.63
CA TYR A 95 7.81 2.54 -1.13
C TYR A 95 7.82 1.04 -0.85
N ALA A 96 7.03 0.62 0.13
CA ALA A 96 6.78 -0.78 0.44
C ALA A 96 5.27 -1.07 0.44
N ILE A 97 4.91 -2.32 0.09
CA ILE A 97 3.54 -2.80 0.28
C ILE A 97 3.39 -3.17 1.76
N ALA A 98 2.72 -2.33 2.53
CA ALA A 98 2.71 -2.42 3.98
C ALA A 98 1.53 -3.26 4.50
N ASP A 99 0.32 -3.07 3.97
CA ASP A 99 -0.84 -3.81 4.44
C ASP A 99 -1.93 -3.99 3.38
N LEU A 100 -2.82 -4.95 3.62
CA LEU A 100 -4.17 -4.96 3.07
C LEU A 100 -5.14 -4.58 4.19
N ARG A 101 -6.09 -3.69 3.89
CA ARG A 101 -7.15 -3.27 4.81
C ARG A 101 -8.53 -3.48 4.21
N ILE A 102 -9.47 -3.92 5.03
CA ILE A 102 -10.88 -4.00 4.69
C ILE A 102 -11.70 -3.52 5.89
N SER A 103 -12.47 -2.44 5.70
CA SER A 103 -13.20 -1.80 6.80
C SER A 103 -12.27 -1.48 7.98
N GLN A 104 -12.42 -2.16 9.12
CA GLN A 104 -11.64 -1.97 10.35
C GLN A 104 -10.63 -3.10 10.62
N TRP A 105 -10.39 -3.97 9.63
CA TRP A 105 -9.43 -5.06 9.74
C TRP A 105 -8.29 -4.89 8.73
N GLY A 106 -7.14 -5.48 9.04
CA GLY A 106 -6.03 -5.52 8.10
C GLY A 106 -5.03 -6.63 8.33
N VAL A 107 -4.25 -6.92 7.29
CA VAL A 107 -3.11 -7.83 7.29
C VAL A 107 -1.86 -6.98 7.12
N CYS A 108 -0.95 -7.04 8.09
CA CYS A 108 0.28 -6.27 8.08
C CYS A 108 1.45 -7.12 7.60
N TYR A 109 2.07 -6.72 6.49
CA TYR A 109 3.17 -7.43 5.84
C TYR A 109 4.55 -7.11 6.45
N ASN A 110 4.59 -6.84 7.77
CA ASN A 110 5.77 -6.30 8.44
C ASN A 110 6.93 -7.30 8.51
N ASN A 111 6.65 -8.60 8.60
CA ASN A 111 7.65 -9.67 8.66
C ASN A 111 8.19 -10.09 7.27
N GLY A 112 7.68 -9.46 6.21
CA GLY A 112 8.20 -9.67 4.87
C GLY A 112 7.32 -9.04 3.81
N THR A 113 7.88 -8.10 3.07
CA THR A 113 7.26 -7.47 1.92
C THR A 113 8.29 -7.18 0.85
N VAL A 114 7.87 -6.49 -0.21
CA VAL A 114 8.74 -5.90 -1.20
C VAL A 114 8.73 -4.39 -1.07
N ARG A 115 9.89 -3.78 -1.32
CA ARG A 115 10.03 -2.35 -1.59
C ARG A 115 10.47 -2.12 -3.03
N PHE A 116 10.14 -0.95 -3.54
CA PHE A 116 10.48 -0.49 -4.88
C PHE A 116 10.65 1.04 -4.89
N ASP A 117 11.34 1.54 -5.90
CA ASP A 117 11.57 2.97 -6.08
C ASP A 117 10.51 3.59 -6.99
N VAL A 118 10.17 4.85 -6.71
CA VAL A 118 9.38 5.73 -7.56
C VAL A 118 10.22 6.97 -7.88
N ARG A 119 10.36 7.28 -9.17
CA ARG A 119 11.07 8.43 -9.71
C ARG A 119 10.08 9.50 -10.20
N PRO A 120 10.51 10.77 -10.27
CA PRO A 120 9.66 11.82 -10.86
C PRO A 120 9.38 11.50 -12.33
N GLY A 121 8.12 11.72 -12.73
CA GLY A 121 7.70 11.62 -14.12
C GLY A 121 7.71 10.22 -14.71
N GLU A 122 7.56 9.18 -13.89
CA GLU A 122 7.41 7.80 -14.35
C GLU A 122 6.08 7.18 -13.95
N VAL A 123 5.70 6.11 -14.66
CA VAL A 123 4.70 5.16 -14.21
C VAL A 123 5.43 3.86 -13.86
N VAL A 124 5.42 3.46 -12.58
CA VAL A 124 6.02 2.20 -12.15
C VAL A 124 4.95 1.12 -12.03
N PHE A 125 5.10 0.06 -12.82
CA PHE A 125 4.31 -1.16 -12.66
C PHE A 125 4.96 -2.07 -11.64
N VAL A 126 4.25 -2.32 -10.54
CA VAL A 126 4.77 -3.07 -9.38
C VAL A 126 4.58 -4.57 -9.54
N GLY A 127 3.61 -5.03 -10.33
CA GLY A 127 3.33 -6.45 -10.52
C GLY A 127 1.85 -6.76 -10.34
N ARG A 128 1.55 -8.05 -10.20
CA ARG A 128 0.18 -8.55 -10.02
C ARG A 128 -0.02 -9.08 -8.61
N TYR A 129 -0.91 -8.43 -7.88
CA TYR A 129 -1.26 -8.75 -6.50
C TYR A 129 -2.50 -9.64 -6.43
N ASN A 130 -2.44 -10.67 -5.60
CA ASN A 130 -3.57 -11.53 -5.30
C ASN A 130 -4.05 -11.28 -3.86
N PRO A 131 -5.25 -10.69 -3.66
CA PRO A 131 -5.74 -10.39 -2.32
C PRO A 131 -6.28 -11.63 -1.59
N ASN A 132 -6.57 -12.73 -2.28
CA ASN A 132 -7.29 -13.87 -1.69
C ASN A 132 -6.59 -14.45 -0.48
N THR A 133 -5.26 -14.62 -0.53
CA THR A 133 -4.50 -15.16 0.62
C THR A 133 -4.74 -14.34 1.88
N SER A 134 -4.65 -13.00 1.78
CA SER A 134 -4.87 -12.11 2.92
C SER A 134 -6.34 -12.00 3.34
N LEU A 135 -7.27 -12.05 2.39
CA LEU A 135 -8.71 -12.05 2.67
C LEU A 135 -9.14 -13.34 3.39
N THR A 136 -8.66 -14.50 2.94
CA THR A 136 -8.88 -15.79 3.61
C THR A 136 -8.29 -15.77 5.01
N GLU A 137 -7.06 -15.27 5.18
CA GLU A 137 -6.42 -15.19 6.50
C GLU A 137 -7.22 -14.31 7.48
N LEU A 138 -7.74 -13.16 7.02
CA LEU A 138 -8.63 -12.30 7.81
C LEU A 138 -9.94 -13.00 8.18
N GLN A 139 -10.52 -13.73 7.22
CA GLN A 139 -11.76 -14.46 7.45
C GLN A 139 -11.57 -15.56 8.51
N GLU A 140 -10.47 -16.31 8.42
CA GLU A 140 -10.09 -17.34 9.40
C GLU A 140 -9.80 -16.72 10.77
N ALA A 141 -9.02 -15.64 10.83
CA ALA A 141 -8.74 -14.94 12.07
C ALA A 141 -10.02 -14.43 12.77
N THR A 142 -11.02 -14.03 11.97
CA THR A 142 -12.32 -13.62 12.46
C THR A 142 -13.15 -14.80 12.99
N ARG A 143 -13.08 -15.96 12.31
CA ARG A 143 -13.74 -17.20 12.75
C ARG A 143 -13.17 -17.71 14.07
N ASP A 144 -11.85 -17.70 14.20
CA ASP A 144 -11.11 -18.26 15.35
C ASP A 144 -10.91 -17.26 16.50
N GLY A 145 -11.36 -16.02 16.34
CA GLY A 145 -11.35 -15.00 17.39
C GLY A 145 -10.00 -14.29 17.60
N ARG A 146 -9.04 -14.44 16.67
CA ARG A 146 -7.79 -13.64 16.66
C ARG A 146 -8.07 -12.16 16.39
N VAL A 147 -9.14 -11.86 15.66
CA VAL A 147 -9.70 -10.51 15.52
C VAL A 147 -11.21 -10.52 15.77
N PRO A 148 -11.82 -9.41 16.20
CA PRO A 148 -13.26 -9.37 16.47
C PRO A 148 -14.11 -9.62 15.22
N ARG A 149 -15.22 -10.34 15.40
CA ARG A 149 -16.23 -10.60 14.35
C ARG A 149 -17.03 -9.38 13.92
N GLN A 150 -17.10 -8.38 14.78
CA GLN A 150 -17.82 -7.14 14.51
C GLN A 150 -16.84 -5.99 14.57
N ALA A 151 -16.97 -5.10 13.58
CA ALA A 151 -16.22 -3.87 13.50
C ALA A 151 -16.60 -2.99 14.69
N MET A 152 -15.62 -2.59 15.51
CA MET A 152 -15.84 -1.66 16.63
C MET A 152 -15.49 -0.25 16.18
N GLN A 153 -16.44 0.69 16.28
CA GLN A 153 -16.21 2.07 15.88
C GLN A 153 -14.89 2.61 16.47
N ASN A 154 -14.07 3.22 15.61
CA ASN A 154 -12.76 3.82 15.93
C ASN A 154 -11.64 2.85 16.33
N GLN A 155 -11.78 1.55 16.10
CA GLN A 155 -10.68 0.59 16.28
C GLN A 155 -10.29 -0.05 14.94
N PHE A 156 -8.99 -0.24 14.75
CA PHE A 156 -8.44 -1.01 13.65
C PHE A 156 -7.72 -2.22 14.21
N PHE A 157 -8.02 -3.39 13.66
CA PHE A 157 -7.46 -4.66 14.09
C PHE A 157 -6.56 -5.21 12.99
N TYR A 158 -5.28 -5.41 13.32
CA TYR A 158 -4.31 -5.97 12.42
C TYR A 158 -3.92 -7.39 12.83
N LEU A 159 -3.83 -8.26 11.83
CA LEU A 159 -2.94 -9.40 11.89
C LEU A 159 -1.53 -8.90 11.63
N PHE A 160 -0.59 -9.32 12.47
CA PHE A 160 0.83 -8.99 12.35
C PHE A 160 1.62 -10.25 12.06
N ASP A 161 2.83 -10.04 11.55
CA ASP A 161 3.80 -11.09 11.26
C ASP A 161 3.25 -12.16 10.30
N THR A 162 2.34 -11.73 9.42
CA THR A 162 1.65 -12.58 8.45
C THR A 162 2.56 -12.93 7.29
N PRO A 163 2.21 -13.94 6.47
CA PRO A 163 2.92 -14.25 5.24
C PRO A 163 3.05 -13.02 4.33
N ARG A 164 4.08 -13.06 3.47
CA ARG A 164 4.33 -12.01 2.48
C ARG A 164 3.11 -11.80 1.58
N PRO A 165 2.90 -10.58 1.05
CA PRO A 165 1.83 -10.36 0.09
C PRO A 165 2.04 -11.28 -1.12
N ASP A 166 0.96 -11.93 -1.57
CA ASP A 166 0.99 -12.74 -2.79
C ASP A 166 1.10 -11.78 -3.99
N LEU A 167 2.33 -11.61 -4.45
CA LEU A 167 2.70 -10.65 -5.48
C LEU A 167 3.57 -11.33 -6.54
N THR A 168 3.01 -11.45 -7.75
CA THR A 168 3.78 -11.83 -8.94
C THR A 168 4.60 -10.61 -9.40
N PRO A 169 5.95 -10.71 -9.50
CA PRO A 169 6.78 -9.60 -9.94
C PRO A 169 6.56 -9.27 -11.43
N PRO A 170 6.87 -8.04 -11.86
CA PRO A 170 6.57 -7.56 -13.21
C PRO A 170 7.10 -8.44 -14.34
N ASP A 171 8.32 -8.97 -14.17
CA ASP A 171 9.00 -9.82 -15.15
C ASP A 171 8.31 -11.18 -15.36
N ARG A 172 7.42 -11.58 -14.44
CA ARG A 172 6.62 -12.80 -14.50
C ARG A 172 5.16 -12.57 -14.89
N VAL A 173 4.76 -11.32 -15.16
CA VAL A 173 3.41 -10.99 -15.65
C VAL A 173 3.44 -10.85 -17.18
N GLU A 174 2.84 -11.80 -17.90
CA GLU A 174 2.87 -11.80 -19.35
C GLU A 174 2.13 -10.59 -19.95
N GLY A 175 2.77 -9.94 -20.94
CA GLY A 175 2.19 -8.81 -21.67
C GLY A 175 1.90 -7.57 -20.81
N TRP A 176 2.41 -7.50 -19.58
CA TRP A 176 2.05 -6.45 -18.61
C TRP A 176 2.16 -5.03 -19.18
N ARG A 177 3.21 -4.76 -19.97
CA ARG A 177 3.51 -3.42 -20.48
C ARG A 177 2.40 -2.89 -21.40
N ASP A 178 1.96 -3.72 -22.34
CA ASP A 178 0.92 -3.32 -23.29
C ASP A 178 -0.44 -3.23 -22.60
N ASN A 179 -0.70 -4.12 -21.63
CA ASN A 179 -1.93 -4.10 -20.83
C ASN A 179 -2.02 -2.84 -19.95
N VAL A 180 -0.96 -2.49 -19.23
CA VAL A 180 -0.90 -1.26 -18.44
C VAL A 180 -1.05 -0.03 -19.34
N ARG A 181 -0.38 -0.01 -20.50
CA ARG A 181 -0.52 1.10 -21.46
C ARG A 181 -1.97 1.25 -21.93
N ALA A 182 -2.59 0.16 -22.37
CA ALA A 182 -3.98 0.17 -22.83
C ALA A 182 -4.94 0.67 -21.73
N TYR A 183 -4.75 0.17 -20.52
CA TYR A 183 -5.56 0.57 -19.37
C TYR A 183 -5.40 2.06 -19.03
N LEU A 184 -4.17 2.57 -18.98
CA LEU A 184 -3.90 3.98 -18.69
C LEU A 184 -4.44 4.88 -19.81
N SER A 185 -4.28 4.52 -21.07
CA SER A 185 -4.85 5.31 -22.19
C SER A 185 -6.37 5.38 -22.15
N ALA A 186 -7.05 4.33 -21.66
CA ALA A 186 -8.51 4.32 -21.55
C ALA A 186 -9.04 5.10 -20.33
N ASN A 187 -8.33 5.05 -19.20
CA ASN A 187 -8.85 5.53 -17.92
C ASN A 187 -8.14 6.79 -17.38
N PHE A 188 -6.89 7.01 -17.77
CA PHE A 188 -6.01 8.09 -17.30
C PHE A 188 -5.44 8.86 -18.51
N PRO A 189 -6.28 9.55 -19.30
CA PRO A 189 -5.90 10.12 -20.60
C PRO A 189 -4.80 11.18 -20.54
N ASN A 190 -4.54 11.76 -19.36
CA ASN A 190 -3.51 12.76 -19.12
C ASN A 190 -2.18 12.15 -18.63
N VAL A 191 -2.07 10.83 -18.58
CA VAL A 191 -0.82 10.12 -18.24
C VAL A 191 -0.05 9.80 -19.52
N SER A 192 1.10 10.45 -19.68
CA SER A 192 2.02 10.28 -20.82
C SER A 192 3.45 9.89 -20.41
N ALA A 193 3.69 9.75 -19.10
CA ALA A 193 4.97 9.34 -18.55
C ALA A 193 5.38 7.93 -19.04
N PRO A 194 6.70 7.66 -19.18
CA PRO A 194 7.21 6.34 -19.51
C PRO A 194 6.81 5.31 -18.45
N ILE A 195 6.41 4.12 -18.92
CA ILE A 195 6.06 2.99 -18.05
C ILE A 195 7.31 2.12 -17.82
N THR A 196 7.70 1.98 -16.56
CA THR A 196 8.82 1.17 -16.08
C THR A 196 8.31 0.01 -15.24
N GLN A 197 9.15 -1.01 -15.03
CA GLN A 197 8.86 -2.09 -14.08
C GLN A 197 9.55 -1.80 -12.74
N ALA A 198 8.87 -2.11 -11.65
CA ALA A 198 9.48 -2.09 -10.33
C ALA A 198 10.59 -3.13 -10.21
N VAL A 199 11.69 -2.76 -9.56
CA VAL A 199 12.68 -3.72 -9.06
C VAL A 199 12.32 -4.08 -7.63
N HIS A 200 11.93 -5.33 -7.41
CA HIS A 200 11.55 -5.80 -6.08
C HIS A 200 12.79 -6.04 -5.24
N THR A 201 12.89 -5.31 -4.13
CA THR A 201 13.86 -5.61 -3.08
C THR A 201 13.11 -6.08 -1.84
N PRO A 202 13.54 -7.17 -1.16
CA PRO A 202 12.92 -7.56 0.10
C PRO A 202 12.98 -6.44 1.15
N ALA A 203 11.91 -6.32 1.92
CA ALA A 203 11.82 -5.38 3.03
C ALA A 203 11.12 -6.02 4.24
N VAL A 204 11.52 -5.57 5.42
CA VAL A 204 10.92 -5.87 6.71
C VAL A 204 10.80 -4.53 7.42
N PHE A 205 9.74 -4.34 8.19
CA PHE A 205 9.55 -3.12 8.96
C PHE A 205 8.92 -3.43 10.32
N GLY A 206 9.11 -2.53 11.28
CA GLY A 206 8.52 -2.66 12.61
C GLY A 206 7.03 -2.38 12.62
N THR A 207 6.38 -2.78 13.70
CA THR A 207 5.02 -2.31 13.99
C THR A 207 5.09 -0.96 14.73
N GLY A 208 3.96 -0.27 14.84
CA GLY A 208 3.90 0.94 15.64
C GLY A 208 2.57 1.06 16.38
N ARG A 209 2.30 2.26 16.89
CA ARG A 209 1.07 2.56 17.64
C ARG A 209 0.37 3.82 17.12
N SER A 210 -0.93 3.94 17.43
CA SER A 210 -1.75 5.14 17.22
C SER A 210 -1.18 6.36 17.94
N LEU A 211 -1.70 7.55 17.61
CA LEU A 211 -1.14 8.81 18.13
C LEU A 211 -1.23 8.93 19.67
N ASP A 212 -2.25 8.35 20.27
CA ASP A 212 -2.44 8.26 21.73
C ASP A 212 -1.70 7.05 22.35
N GLY A 213 -1.00 6.26 21.54
CA GLY A 213 -0.22 5.10 21.96
C GLY A 213 -1.05 3.88 22.36
N THR A 214 -2.37 3.88 22.18
CA THR A 214 -3.27 2.83 22.71
C THR A 214 -3.39 1.63 21.77
N ILE A 215 -3.47 1.85 20.46
CA ILE A 215 -3.74 0.84 19.43
C ILE A 215 -2.45 0.48 18.70
N LYS A 216 -2.17 -0.81 18.49
CA LYS A 216 -1.05 -1.28 17.65
C LYS A 216 -1.45 -1.19 16.17
N LEU A 217 -0.58 -0.64 15.33
CA LEU A 217 -0.82 -0.37 13.91
C LEU A 217 0.33 -0.90 13.04
N CYS A 218 0.02 -1.19 11.78
CA CYS A 218 1.02 -1.51 10.78
C CYS A 218 1.88 -0.26 10.48
N GLY A 219 3.19 -0.32 10.76
CA GLY A 219 4.11 0.81 10.54
C GLY A 219 3.83 2.08 11.36
N GLY A 220 3.06 2.01 12.45
CA GLY A 220 2.50 3.18 13.18
C GLY A 220 3.48 4.22 13.73
N TYR A 221 2.94 5.29 14.33
CA TYR A 221 3.63 6.55 14.66
C TYR A 221 4.65 6.45 15.79
N TYR A 222 4.36 5.63 16.81
CA TYR A 222 5.22 5.43 17.98
C TYR A 222 5.68 3.98 18.07
N ALA A 223 6.96 3.78 18.33
CA ALA A 223 7.52 2.47 18.67
C ALA A 223 8.05 2.49 20.11
N LYS A 224 7.56 1.61 20.98
CA LYS A 224 8.28 1.27 22.25
C LYS A 224 9.31 0.19 21.93
N GLY A 225 10.40 0.08 22.70
CA GLY A 225 11.60 -0.69 22.35
C GLY A 225 11.47 -2.18 21.96
N ARG A 226 10.28 -2.80 22.01
CA ARG A 226 9.99 -4.15 21.46
C ARG A 226 9.12 -4.15 20.19
N ASP A 227 8.63 -3.00 19.75
CA ASP A 227 7.79 -2.85 18.54
C ASP A 227 8.64 -2.57 17.27
N GLN A 228 9.95 -2.37 17.43
CA GLN A 228 10.88 -2.20 16.32
C GLN A 228 11.17 -3.57 15.69
N ALA A 229 11.18 -3.64 14.35
CA ALA A 229 11.79 -4.78 13.68
C ALA A 229 13.25 -4.83 14.10
N GLU A 230 13.64 -5.90 14.77
CA GLU A 230 15.05 -6.18 14.99
C GLU A 230 15.69 -6.29 13.59
N PRO A 231 16.73 -5.50 13.29
CA PRO A 231 17.36 -5.57 11.99
C PRO A 231 17.81 -7.01 11.77
N ALA A 232 17.48 -7.56 10.59
CA ALA A 232 17.88 -8.91 10.21
C ALA A 232 19.38 -9.06 10.49
N ALA A 233 19.72 -9.88 11.48
CA ALA A 233 21.10 -10.12 11.86
C ALA A 233 21.85 -10.55 10.59
N ALA A 234 22.85 -9.74 10.20
CA ALA A 234 23.73 -10.10 9.11
C ALA A 234 24.29 -11.50 9.40
N SER A 235 24.01 -12.44 8.51
CA SER A 235 24.54 -13.79 8.58
C SER A 235 26.06 -13.70 8.70
N ALA A 236 26.58 -13.94 9.89
CA ALA A 236 28.01 -14.07 10.11
C ALA A 236 28.44 -15.36 9.42
N THR A 237 29.01 -15.25 8.23
CA THR A 237 29.72 -16.32 7.57
C THR A 237 30.95 -16.63 8.42
N SER A 238 30.85 -17.66 9.27
CA SER A 238 32.02 -18.25 9.90
C SER A 238 32.81 -18.99 8.84
N THR A 239 33.94 -18.44 8.41
CA THR A 239 34.98 -19.17 7.69
C THR A 239 35.70 -20.05 8.71
N PRO A 240 35.80 -21.38 8.52
CA PRO A 240 36.71 -22.20 9.30
C PRO A 240 38.11 -22.13 8.68
N ASP A 241 39.11 -21.91 9.54
CA ASP A 241 40.54 -22.18 9.27
C ASP A 241 40.80 -23.69 9.15
#